data_AF-A0A6H1JZG1-F1
#
_entry.id   AF-A0A6H1JZG1-F1
#
_cell.length_a   1.000
_cell.length_b   1.000
_cell.length_c   1.000
_cell.angle_alpha   90.00
_cell.angle_beta   90.00
_cell.angle_gamma   90.00
#
_symmetry.space_group_name_H-M   'P 1'
#
loop_
_entity.id
_entity.type
_entity.pdbx_description
1 polymer ?
#
loop_
_entity_poly.entity_id
_entity_poly.type
_entity_poly.pdbx_seq_one_letter_code
_entity_poly.pdbx_strand_id
1 'polypeptide(L)'
;MERKVRHADLKAVGEVRRELRQLLSRWTVPGGGELAEVATLLTSELVTNALVHAEGGAVVTARVSDRLRVEVRDFVPGRPEPRPPTTDGTSGRGLMLVRSLADAWGIRAESLGKSVWFELGGGPA
;
A
#
# COMPACT_ATOMS: atom_id res chain seq x y z
N MET A 1 -8.08 -6.25 6.59
CA MET A 1 -7.23 -7.42 6.24
C MET A 1 -5.79 -7.13 6.62
N GLU A 2 -5.03 -8.18 6.90
CA GLU A 2 -3.57 -8.13 7.01
C GLU A 2 -2.99 -9.31 6.24
N ARG A 3 -1.97 -9.05 5.43
CA ARG A 3 -1.40 -10.02 4.51
C ARG A 3 0.12 -9.89 4.46
N LYS A 4 0.83 -10.98 4.75
CA LYS A 4 2.29 -11.06 4.55
C LYS A 4 2.59 -11.48 3.11
N VAL A 5 3.54 -10.80 2.48
CA VAL A 5 4.06 -11.09 1.14
C VAL A 5 5.57 -11.31 1.22
N ARG A 6 6.07 -12.35 0.57
CA ARG A 6 7.50 -12.70 0.58
C ARG A 6 8.22 -11.93 -0.52
N HIS A 7 9.49 -11.62 -0.31
CA HIS A 7 10.34 -11.00 -1.34
C HIS A 7 10.25 -11.77 -2.67
N ALA A 8 10.24 -11.04 -3.79
CA ALA A 8 10.10 -11.56 -5.16
C ALA A 8 8.83 -12.38 -5.49
N ASP A 9 7.85 -12.50 -4.58
CA ASP A 9 6.58 -13.20 -4.85
C ASP A 9 5.54 -12.29 -5.52
N LEU A 10 5.71 -12.04 -6.82
CA LEU A 10 4.76 -11.21 -7.59
C LEU A 10 3.35 -11.81 -7.69
N LYS A 11 3.17 -13.12 -7.46
CA LYS A 11 1.83 -13.73 -7.43
C LYS A 11 1.01 -13.19 -6.26
N ALA A 12 1.67 -12.85 -5.15
CA ALA A 12 1.02 -12.26 -3.99
C ALA A 12 0.28 -10.95 -4.31
N VAL A 13 0.70 -10.19 -5.33
CA VAL A 13 -0.01 -8.96 -5.74
C VAL A 13 -1.45 -9.27 -6.17
N GLY A 14 -1.65 -10.32 -6.96
CA GLY A 14 -2.99 -10.73 -7.40
C GLY A 14 -3.89 -11.21 -6.26
N GLU A 15 -3.29 -11.83 -5.26
CA GLU A 15 -4.00 -12.29 -4.06
C GLU A 15 -4.40 -11.13 -3.15
N VAL A 16 -3.48 -10.18 -2.91
CA VAL A 16 -3.77 -8.95 -2.17
C VAL A 16 -4.90 -8.16 -2.83
N ARG A 17 -4.89 -8.03 -4.17
CA ARG A 17 -6.00 -7.38 -4.90
C ARG A 17 -7.35 -8.05 -4.64
N ARG A 18 -7.38 -9.39 -4.68
CA ARG A 18 -8.61 -10.16 -4.47
C ARG A 18 -9.13 -9.98 -3.04
N GLU A 19 -8.25 -10.06 -2.05
CA GLU A 19 -8.62 -9.86 -0.64
C GLU A 19 -9.11 -8.42 -0.38
N LEU A 20 -8.46 -7.42 -0.98
CA LEU A 20 -8.89 -6.03 -0.87
C LEU A 20 -10.29 -5.83 -1.47
N ARG A 21 -10.55 -6.37 -2.66
CA ARG A 21 -11.90 -6.29 -3.26
C ARG A 21 -12.97 -6.97 -2.40
N GLN A 22 -12.64 -8.08 -1.76
CA GLN A 22 -13.56 -8.74 -0.82
C GLN A 22 -13.80 -7.93 0.47
N LEU A 23 -12.80 -7.18 0.93
CA LEU A 23 -12.97 -6.24 2.04
C LEU A 23 -13.89 -5.09 1.62
N LEU A 24 -13.64 -4.50 0.45
CA LEU A 24 -14.37 -3.34 -0.06
C LEU A 24 -15.80 -3.67 -0.51
N SER A 25 -16.08 -4.89 -0.95
CA SER A 25 -17.45 -5.30 -1.31
C SER A 25 -18.42 -5.27 -0.12
N ARG A 26 -17.90 -5.24 1.11
CA ARG A 26 -18.69 -5.09 2.34
C ARG A 26 -18.84 -3.64 2.78
N TRP A 27 -18.15 -2.71 2.13
CA TRP A 27 -18.18 -1.30 2.46
C TRP A 27 -19.03 -0.54 1.45
N THR A 28 -20.26 -0.20 1.85
CA THR A 28 -21.22 0.49 1.01
C THR A 28 -21.08 2.00 1.15
N VAL A 29 -20.49 2.65 0.15
CA VAL A 29 -20.36 4.11 0.05
C VAL A 29 -20.72 4.60 -1.36
N PRO A 30 -21.16 5.86 -1.52
CA PRO A 30 -21.33 6.46 -2.85
C PRO A 30 -20.04 6.36 -3.66
N GLY A 31 -20.13 5.93 -4.93
CA GLY A 31 -18.95 5.73 -5.77
C GLY A 31 -18.05 4.54 -5.36
N GLY A 32 -18.53 3.63 -4.49
CA GLY A 32 -17.72 2.53 -3.97
C GLY A 32 -17.09 1.61 -5.02
N GLY A 33 -17.69 1.48 -6.20
CA GLY A 33 -17.12 0.74 -7.33
C GLY A 33 -15.83 1.38 -7.86
N GLU A 34 -15.87 2.67 -8.17
CA GLU A 34 -14.69 3.43 -8.61
C GLU A 34 -13.62 3.49 -7.53
N LEU A 35 -14.02 3.72 -6.27
CA LEU A 35 -13.11 3.66 -5.13
C LEU A 35 -12.39 2.31 -5.06
N ALA A 36 -13.11 1.20 -5.26
CA ALA A 36 -12.51 -0.13 -5.21
C ALA A 36 -11.52 -0.37 -6.34
N GLU A 37 -11.75 0.18 -7.53
CA GLU A 37 -10.80 0.12 -8.64
C GLU A 37 -9.53 0.91 -8.34
N VAL A 38 -9.67 2.17 -7.88
CA VAL A 38 -8.55 3.02 -7.48
C VAL A 38 -7.76 2.38 -6.33
N ALA A 39 -8.43 1.93 -5.28
CA ALA A 39 -7.82 1.24 -4.14
C ALA A 39 -7.00 0.03 -4.59
N THR A 40 -7.54 -0.74 -5.53
CA THR A 40 -6.87 -1.94 -6.06
C THR A 40 -5.63 -1.58 -6.89
N LEU A 41 -5.72 -0.53 -7.70
CA LEU A 41 -4.59 -0.01 -8.47
C LEU A 41 -3.48 0.45 -7.53
N LEU A 42 -3.77 1.37 -6.61
CA LEU A 42 -2.79 1.95 -5.70
C LEU A 42 -2.13 0.89 -4.80
N THR A 43 -2.91 -0.08 -4.32
CA THR A 43 -2.37 -1.20 -3.54
C THR A 43 -1.41 -2.04 -4.38
N SER A 44 -1.72 -2.28 -5.66
CA SER A 44 -0.83 -3.03 -6.55
C SER A 44 0.49 -2.31 -6.77
N GLU A 45 0.46 -1.00 -6.95
CA GLU A 45 1.67 -0.18 -7.08
C GLU A 45 2.54 -0.24 -5.82
N LEU A 46 1.94 -0.07 -4.62
CA LEU A 46 2.69 -0.11 -3.37
C LEU A 46 3.28 -1.49 -3.08
N VAL A 47 2.52 -2.56 -3.27
CA VAL A 47 3.00 -3.94 -3.05
C VAL A 47 4.09 -4.29 -4.05
N THR A 48 3.92 -3.92 -5.33
CA THR A 48 4.95 -4.15 -6.36
C THR A 48 6.23 -3.41 -6.01
N ASN A 49 6.14 -2.13 -5.62
CA ASN A 49 7.30 -1.36 -5.18
C ASN A 49 8.01 -2.03 -4.00
N ALA A 50 7.28 -2.51 -3.00
CA ALA A 50 7.87 -3.20 -1.85
C ALA A 50 8.55 -4.52 -2.26
N LEU A 51 7.93 -5.31 -3.13
CA LEU A 51 8.48 -6.60 -3.58
C LEU A 51 9.71 -6.45 -4.48
N VAL A 52 9.77 -5.39 -5.27
CA VAL A 52 10.90 -5.10 -6.19
C VAL A 52 12.07 -4.46 -5.46
N HIS A 53 11.81 -3.57 -4.50
CA HIS A 53 12.86 -2.73 -3.89
C HIS A 53 13.23 -3.11 -2.45
N ALA A 54 12.41 -3.87 -1.72
CA ALA A 54 12.72 -4.29 -0.35
C ALA A 54 13.11 -5.77 -0.29
N GLU A 55 14.21 -6.06 0.42
CA GLU A 55 14.84 -7.38 0.47
C GLU A 55 14.10 -8.40 1.37
N GLY A 56 13.27 -7.93 2.32
CA GLY A 56 12.62 -8.79 3.33
C GLY A 56 11.16 -9.15 3.06
N GLY A 57 10.59 -8.72 1.93
CA GLY A 57 9.14 -8.78 1.68
C GLY A 57 8.40 -7.67 2.41
N ALA A 58 7.09 -7.84 2.60
CA ALA A 58 6.25 -6.81 3.19
C ALA A 58 5.02 -7.35 3.94
N VAL A 59 4.43 -6.49 4.77
CA VAL A 59 3.09 -6.67 5.34
C VAL A 59 2.16 -5.63 4.72
N VAL A 60 1.05 -6.09 4.17
CA VAL A 60 -0.02 -5.25 3.67
C VAL A 60 -1.15 -5.26 4.68
N THR A 61 -1.55 -4.09 5.14
CA THR A 61 -2.71 -3.93 6.01
C THR A 61 -3.71 -3.00 5.35
N ALA A 62 -4.96 -3.43 5.24
CA ALA A 62 -6.05 -2.56 4.82
C ALA A 62 -7.15 -2.54 5.87
N ARG A 63 -7.55 -1.34 6.29
CA ARG A 63 -8.60 -1.11 7.28
C ARG A 63 -9.65 -0.18 6.69
N VAL A 64 -10.90 -0.47 6.98
CA VAL A 64 -12.05 0.34 6.57
C VAL A 64 -12.76 0.79 7.83
N SER A 65 -12.96 2.09 7.96
CA SER A 65 -13.79 2.74 8.97
C SER A 65 -14.71 3.74 8.26
N ASP A 66 -14.58 5.03 8.57
CA ASP A 66 -15.04 6.17 7.80
C ASP A 66 -14.36 6.30 6.42
N ARG A 67 -13.10 5.84 6.31
CA ARG A 67 -12.33 5.79 5.06
C ARG A 67 -11.55 4.48 4.94
N LEU A 68 -11.06 4.19 3.74
CA LEU A 68 -10.10 3.13 3.51
C LEU A 68 -8.70 3.65 3.82
N ARG A 69 -7.94 2.90 4.64
CA ARG A 69 -6.51 3.08 4.83
C ARG A 69 -5.78 1.81 4.39
N VAL A 70 -4.83 1.94 3.47
CA VAL A 70 -3.90 0.87 3.09
C VAL A 70 -2.49 1.25 3.52
N GLU A 71 -1.79 0.35 4.19
CA GLU A 71 -0.39 0.48 4.61
C GLU A 71 0.39 -0.73 4.09
N VAL A 72 1.52 -0.47 3.41
CA VAL A 72 2.50 -1.49 3.01
C VAL A 72 3.79 -1.21 3.77
N ARG A 73 4.12 -2.12 4.68
CA ARG A 73 5.33 -2.06 5.50
C ARG A 73 6.34 -3.03 4.95
N ASP A 74 7.47 -2.52 4.47
CA ASP A 74 8.58 -3.38 4.08
C ASP A 74 9.37 -3.87 5.30
N PHE A 75 10.03 -5.02 5.13
CA PHE A 75 11.03 -5.48 6.07
C PHE A 75 12.41 -5.31 5.46
N VAL A 76 13.34 -4.77 6.25
CA VAL A 76 14.77 -4.86 5.97
C VAL A 76 15.35 -6.00 6.81
N PRO A 77 15.88 -7.09 6.22
CA PRO A 77 16.66 -8.06 6.98
C PRO A 77 18.00 -7.44 7.39
N GLY A 78 18.36 -7.54 8.68
CA GLY A 78 19.58 -6.95 9.23
C GLY A 78 19.32 -5.74 10.12
N ARG A 79 20.32 -5.42 10.97
CA ARG A 79 20.23 -4.42 12.04
C ARG A 79 19.65 -3.10 11.50
N PRO A 80 18.60 -2.54 12.12
CA PRO A 80 17.94 -1.35 11.60
C PRO A 80 18.85 -0.15 11.80
N GLU A 81 19.55 0.25 10.73
CA GLU A 81 20.04 1.61 10.66
C GLU A 81 18.86 2.50 10.28
N PRO A 82 18.61 3.60 11.02
CA PRO A 82 17.64 4.61 10.63
C PRO A 82 18.00 5.11 9.24
N ARG A 83 17.37 4.54 8.21
CA ARG A 83 17.48 5.09 6.86
C ARG A 83 16.55 6.29 6.81
N PRO A 84 17.03 7.49 6.47
CA PRO A 84 16.13 8.58 6.10
C PRO A 84 15.19 8.04 5.02
N PRO A 85 13.93 8.50 4.95
CA PRO A 85 13.00 8.06 3.91
C PRO A 85 13.65 8.36 2.57
N THR A 86 14.25 7.34 1.96
CA THR A 86 14.97 7.59 0.74
C THR A 86 13.93 7.81 -0.35
N THR A 87 14.05 8.95 -1.02
CA THR A 87 13.41 9.22 -2.31
C THR A 87 14.02 8.37 -3.43
N ASP A 88 14.56 7.18 -3.10
CA ASP A 88 15.24 6.28 -4.03
C ASP A 88 14.20 5.65 -4.97
N GLY A 89 13.76 6.44 -5.95
CA GLY A 89 14.44 6.41 -7.23
C GLY A 89 14.42 5.07 -7.93
N THR A 90 13.24 4.44 -8.11
CA THR A 90 12.87 3.72 -9.36
C THR A 90 11.42 3.21 -9.35
N SER A 91 10.41 4.09 -9.25
CA SER A 91 9.03 3.82 -9.70
C SER A 91 8.25 5.13 -9.83
N GLY A 92 8.78 6.08 -10.60
CA GLY A 92 8.20 7.43 -10.71
C GLY A 92 6.72 7.44 -11.10
N ARG A 93 6.21 6.36 -11.72
CA ARG A 93 4.80 6.20 -12.09
C ARG A 93 3.94 5.65 -10.95
N GLY A 94 4.38 4.61 -10.24
CA GLY A 94 3.56 3.99 -9.19
C GLY A 94 3.27 4.93 -8.03
N LEU A 95 4.30 5.65 -7.55
CA LEU A 95 4.10 6.66 -6.51
C LEU A 95 3.42 7.93 -7.03
N MET A 96 3.53 8.24 -8.33
CA MET A 96 2.75 9.32 -8.96
C MET A 96 1.26 8.97 -8.97
N LEU A 97 0.88 7.72 -9.29
CA LEU A 97 -0.51 7.29 -9.23
C LEU A 97 -1.07 7.45 -7.81
N VAL A 98 -0.31 7.04 -6.79
CA VAL A 98 -0.69 7.23 -5.38
C VAL A 98 -0.86 8.72 -5.05
N ARG A 99 0.06 9.58 -5.48
CA ARG A 99 -0.03 11.03 -5.29
C ARG A 99 -1.24 11.68 -5.94
N SER A 100 -1.62 11.19 -7.12
CA SER A 100 -2.67 11.80 -7.93
C SER A 100 -4.08 11.31 -7.57
N LEU A 101 -4.20 10.09 -7.05
CA LEU A 101 -5.51 9.44 -6.87
C LEU A 101 -5.90 9.23 -5.40
N ALA A 102 -4.95 9.32 -4.46
CA ALA A 102 -5.26 9.19 -3.04
C ALA A 102 -5.76 10.51 -2.44
N ASP A 103 -6.72 10.44 -1.52
CA ASP A 103 -7.16 11.61 -0.73
C ASP A 103 -6.02 12.08 0.19
N ALA A 104 -5.28 11.13 0.75
CA ALA A 104 -4.06 11.37 1.51
C ALA A 104 -3.08 10.22 1.32
N TRP A 105 -1.78 10.51 1.38
CA TRP A 105 -0.74 9.48 1.32
C TRP A 105 0.49 9.93 2.09
N GLY A 106 1.38 8.99 2.41
CA GLY A 106 2.64 9.32 3.05
C GLY A 106 3.59 8.16 3.23
N ILE A 107 4.77 8.49 3.74
CA ILE A 107 5.82 7.54 4.11
C ILE A 107 6.12 7.77 5.59
N ARG A 108 6.14 6.70 6.39
CA ARG A 108 6.51 6.73 7.80
C ARG A 108 7.71 5.81 8.01
N ALA A 109 8.77 6.32 8.64
CA ALA A 109 9.88 5.49 9.09
C ALA A 109 9.41 4.61 10.24
N GLU A 110 9.77 3.33 10.22
CA GLU A 110 9.47 2.36 11.28
C GLU A 110 10.78 1.89 11.91
N SER A 111 10.72 1.29 13.09
CA SER A 111 11.92 0.75 13.75
C SER A 111 12.63 -0.37 12.96
N LEU A 112 11.96 -1.00 11.99
CA LEU A 112 12.47 -2.12 11.18
C LEU A 112 12.25 -1.95 9.66
N GLY A 113 12.17 -0.71 9.16
CA GLY A 113 11.97 -0.43 7.73
C GLY A 113 11.19 0.86 7.52
N LYS A 114 10.31 0.87 6.52
CA LYS A 114 9.36 1.97 6.30
C LYS A 114 7.97 1.44 6.00
N SER A 115 6.98 2.27 6.26
CA SER A 115 5.61 2.06 5.80
C SER A 115 5.21 3.14 4.80
N VAL A 116 4.70 2.72 3.65
CA VAL A 116 4.07 3.60 2.65
C VAL A 116 2.58 3.36 2.71
N TRP A 117 1.78 4.43 2.71
CA TRP A 117 0.35 4.33 2.92
C TRP A 117 -0.42 5.31 2.06
N PHE A 118 -1.71 5.00 1.86
CA PHE A 118 -2.69 5.90 1.26
C PHE A 118 -4.07 5.77 1.92
N GLU A 119 -4.90 6.79 1.75
CA GLU A 119 -6.30 6.85 2.17
C GLU A 119 -7.23 7.19 1.00
N LEU A 120 -8.45 6.63 1.02
CA LEU A 120 -9.52 6.88 0.05
C LEU A 120 -10.90 6.91 0.74
N GLY A 121 -11.82 7.69 0.18
CA GLY A 121 -13.19 7.83 0.68
C GLY A 121 -13.34 8.84 1.81
N GLY A 122 -12.31 9.65 2.07
CA GLY A 122 -12.37 10.77 3.01
C GLY A 122 -12.93 12.05 2.38
N GLY A 123 -12.96 12.14 1.03
CA GLY A 123 -13.19 13.40 0.32
C GLY A 123 -12.05 14.40 0.58
N PRO A 124 -11.87 15.42 -0.27
CA PRO A 124 -10.99 16.53 0.09
C PRO A 124 -11.56 17.21 1.34
N ALA A 125 -10.68 17.56 2.29
CA ALA A 125 -11.00 18.50 3.34
C ALA A 125 -11.37 19.87 2.76
#